data_AF-A0A536IFI2-F1
#
_entry.id   AF-A0A536IFI2-F1
#
_cell.length_a   1.000
_cell.length_b   1.000
_cell.length_c   1.000
_cell.angle_alpha   90.00
_cell.angle_beta   90.00
_cell.angle_gamma   90.00
#
_symmetry.space_group_name_H-M   'P 1'
#
loop_
_entity.id
_entity.type
_entity.pdbx_description
1 polymer ?
#
loop_
_entity_poly.entity_id
_entity_poly.type
_entity_poly.pdbx_seq_one_letter_code
_entity_poly.pdbx_strand_id
1 'polypeptide(L)'
;MQVSQVAYDRFVLELPPADATWRPLADPECLAETAAWLWDFGPKPLIAVVGVDKAAPSWLTPYKPRGVRFAPGGASTGVAVVLAKRADLERFLSEGAPHERTVLLWPRASEVKTFEALNGAPNSWLKTVDGHATIQRGGEVYEVYSVVG
;
A
#
# COMPACT_ATOMS: atom_id res chain seq x y z
N MET A 1 -5.68 -0.97 17.27
CA MET A 1 -4.98 -0.05 16.33
C MET A 1 -5.25 1.41 16.73
N GLN A 2 -4.32 2.34 16.50
CA GLN A 2 -4.55 3.78 16.69
C GLN A 2 -4.53 4.54 15.37
N VAL A 3 -5.46 5.48 15.19
CA VAL A 3 -5.54 6.36 14.03
C VAL A 3 -5.46 7.80 14.51
N SER A 4 -4.53 8.59 13.96
CA SER A 4 -4.39 10.01 14.27
C SER A 4 -4.41 10.85 13.00
N GLN A 5 -5.14 11.95 13.02
CA GLN A 5 -5.07 12.95 11.96
C GLN A 5 -3.99 13.96 12.33
N VAL A 6 -2.90 14.00 11.57
CA VAL A 6 -1.72 14.83 11.85
C VAL A 6 -1.69 16.11 11.01
N ALA A 7 -2.46 16.15 9.93
CA ALA A 7 -2.76 17.35 9.14
C ALA A 7 -4.13 17.17 8.47
N TYR A 8 -4.64 18.22 7.83
CA TYR A 8 -5.95 18.17 7.15
C TYR A 8 -6.05 17.00 6.15
N ASP A 9 -4.96 16.77 5.41
CA ASP A 9 -4.81 15.78 4.35
C ASP A 9 -4.00 14.55 4.78
N ARG A 10 -3.60 14.43 6.06
CA ARG A 10 -2.64 13.41 6.49
C ARG A 10 -3.08 12.68 7.76
N PHE A 11 -3.08 11.36 7.67
CA PHE A 11 -3.42 10.45 8.75
C PHE A 11 -2.26 9.49 9.02
N VAL A 12 -2.06 9.11 10.27
CA VAL A 12 -1.11 8.08 10.68
C VAL A 12 -1.89 6.96 11.35
N LEU A 13 -1.78 5.76 10.77
CA LEU A 13 -2.21 4.50 11.35
C LEU A 13 -1.02 3.87 12.06
N GLU A 14 -1.12 3.68 13.37
CA GLU A 14 -0.10 3.00 14.16
C GLU A 14 -0.67 1.72 14.74
N LEU A 15 -0.01 0.61 14.43
CA LEU A 15 -0.28 -0.69 15.04
C LEU A 15 0.50 -0.80 16.36
N PRO A 16 0.02 -1.65 17.30
CA PRO A 16 0.78 -1.91 18.51
C PRO A 16 2.19 -2.37 18.15
N PRO A 17 3.24 -1.95 18.89
CA PRO A 17 4.60 -2.33 18.56
C PRO A 17 4.76 -3.84 18.59
N ALA A 18 5.45 -4.42 17.60
CA ALA A 18 5.78 -5.83 17.65
C ALA A 18 6.74 -6.10 18.83
N ASP A 19 6.65 -7.30 19.39
CA ASP A 19 7.62 -7.83 20.36
C ASP A 19 8.27 -9.12 19.84
N ALA A 20 9.04 -9.79 20.69
CA ALA A 20 9.76 -11.01 20.31
C ALA A 20 8.84 -12.16 19.88
N THR A 21 7.58 -12.16 20.32
CA THR A 21 6.62 -13.25 20.18
C THR A 21 5.40 -12.89 19.35
N TRP A 22 5.14 -11.58 19.18
CA TRP A 22 3.93 -11.09 18.56
C TRP A 22 4.23 -10.03 17.50
N ARG A 23 3.55 -10.12 16.35
CA ARG A 23 3.61 -9.14 15.26
C ARG A 23 2.21 -8.73 14.86
N PRO A 24 1.93 -7.43 14.67
CA PRO A 24 0.60 -6.95 14.32
C PRO A 24 -0.01 -7.59 13.07
N LEU A 25 0.76 -7.72 12.00
CA LEU A 25 0.27 -8.29 10.73
C LEU A 25 0.16 -9.82 10.74
N ALA A 26 0.67 -10.48 11.80
CA ALA A 26 0.47 -11.91 12.04
C ALA A 26 -0.77 -12.18 12.92
N ASP A 27 -1.28 -11.15 13.60
CA ASP A 27 -2.49 -11.21 14.40
C ASP A 27 -3.73 -11.03 13.51
N PRO A 28 -4.67 -12.00 13.43
CA PRO A 28 -5.80 -11.92 12.51
C PRO A 28 -6.74 -10.74 12.78
N GLU A 29 -6.92 -10.35 14.04
CA GLU A 29 -7.81 -9.25 14.42
C GLU A 29 -7.19 -7.91 14.02
N CYS A 30 -5.93 -7.69 14.40
CA CYS A 30 -5.17 -6.49 14.04
C CYS A 30 -5.03 -6.34 12.52
N LEU A 31 -4.75 -7.44 11.81
CA LEU A 31 -4.71 -7.47 10.35
C LEU A 31 -6.07 -7.07 9.73
N ALA A 32 -7.16 -7.64 10.23
CA ALA A 32 -8.50 -7.37 9.72
C ALA A 32 -8.92 -5.91 9.98
N GLU A 33 -8.63 -5.36 11.16
CA GLU A 33 -8.86 -3.94 11.47
C GLU A 33 -8.07 -3.01 10.54
N THR A 34 -6.78 -3.30 10.36
CA THR A 34 -5.89 -2.52 9.49
C THR A 34 -6.37 -2.52 8.06
N ALA A 35 -6.70 -3.71 7.54
CA ALA A 35 -7.21 -3.86 6.19
C ALA A 35 -8.58 -3.21 6.01
N ALA A 36 -9.47 -3.27 7.02
CA ALA A 36 -10.76 -2.59 6.98
C ALA A 36 -10.58 -1.09 6.79
N TRP A 37 -9.76 -0.47 7.63
CA TRP A 37 -9.55 0.98 7.60
C TRP A 37 -8.92 1.43 6.29
N LEU A 38 -7.87 0.74 5.83
CA LEU A 38 -7.23 1.05 4.54
C LEU A 38 -8.17 0.82 3.36
N TRP A 39 -8.99 -0.24 3.41
CA TRP A 39 -9.97 -0.50 2.37
C TRP A 39 -11.03 0.60 2.28
N ASP A 40 -11.50 1.08 3.44
CA ASP A 40 -12.58 2.05 3.52
C ASP A 40 -12.15 3.50 3.31
N PHE A 41 -10.86 3.81 3.43
CA PHE A 41 -10.31 5.17 3.26
C PHE A 41 -10.65 5.83 1.91
N GLY A 42 -10.61 5.08 0.81
CA GLY A 42 -10.71 5.66 -0.53
C GLY A 42 -11.47 4.80 -1.55
N PRO A 43 -11.43 5.17 -2.84
CA PRO A 43 -12.03 4.41 -3.94
C PRO A 43 -11.39 3.04 -4.11
N LYS A 44 -12.20 2.10 -4.63
CA LYS A 44 -11.82 0.72 -4.90
C LYS A 44 -11.75 0.52 -6.42
N PRO A 45 -10.90 -0.38 -6.92
CA PRO A 45 -9.97 -1.25 -6.17
C PRO A 45 -8.67 -0.54 -5.79
N LEU A 46 -7.94 -1.08 -4.81
CA LEU A 46 -6.63 -0.56 -4.43
C LEU A 46 -5.54 -1.06 -5.38
N ILE A 47 -4.49 -0.25 -5.54
CA ILE A 47 -3.24 -0.69 -6.19
C ILE A 47 -2.14 -0.66 -5.14
N ALA A 48 -1.42 -1.76 -4.96
CA ALA A 48 -0.21 -1.79 -4.16
C ALA A 48 1.01 -1.78 -5.08
N VAL A 49 1.96 -0.87 -4.82
CA VAL A 49 3.24 -0.81 -5.52
C VAL A 49 4.34 -1.18 -4.53
N VAL A 50 5.09 -2.23 -4.85
CA VAL A 50 6.22 -2.73 -4.06
C VAL A 50 7.51 -2.37 -4.79
N GLY A 51 8.43 -1.71 -4.09
CA GLY A 51 9.76 -1.40 -4.58
C GLY A 51 10.63 -2.64 -4.55
N VAL A 52 11.25 -2.99 -5.68
CA VAL A 52 12.12 -4.16 -5.81
C VAL A 52 13.45 -3.79 -6.48
N ASP A 53 14.55 -4.32 -5.93
CA ASP A 53 15.89 -4.18 -6.52
C ASP A 53 16.26 -5.35 -7.46
N LYS A 54 15.45 -6.40 -7.43
CA LYS A 54 15.63 -7.64 -8.21
C LYS A 54 14.27 -8.08 -8.78
N ALA A 55 14.12 -9.37 -9.04
CA ALA A 55 12.86 -9.96 -9.46
C ALA A 55 11.74 -9.69 -8.43
N ALA A 56 10.51 -9.61 -8.93
CA ALA A 56 9.32 -9.52 -8.09
C ALA A 56 9.27 -10.72 -7.12
N PRO A 57 8.98 -10.50 -5.82
CA PRO A 57 8.79 -11.58 -4.86
C PRO A 57 7.75 -12.61 -5.35
N SER A 58 8.02 -13.90 -5.13
CA SER A 58 7.14 -14.99 -5.58
C SER A 58 5.76 -14.97 -4.91
N TRP A 59 5.64 -14.42 -3.71
CA TRP A 59 4.35 -14.26 -3.03
C TRP A 59 3.41 -13.28 -3.76
N LEU A 60 3.93 -12.43 -4.65
CA LEU A 60 3.11 -11.57 -5.49
C LEU A 60 2.49 -12.30 -6.70
N THR A 61 2.99 -13.48 -7.07
CA THR A 61 2.53 -14.21 -8.27
C THR A 61 1.00 -14.39 -8.37
N PRO A 62 0.26 -14.71 -7.29
CA PRO A 62 -1.20 -14.85 -7.34
C PRO A 62 -1.93 -13.58 -7.81
N TYR A 63 -1.34 -12.41 -7.60
CA TYR A 63 -1.91 -11.11 -7.93
C TYR A 63 -1.59 -10.64 -9.36
N LYS A 64 -0.88 -11.47 -10.16
CA LYS A 64 -0.45 -11.15 -11.53
C LYS A 64 0.28 -9.80 -11.62
N PRO A 65 1.44 -9.68 -10.95
CA PRO A 65 2.14 -8.41 -10.79
C PRO A 65 2.58 -7.82 -12.12
N ARG A 66 2.55 -6.50 -12.22
CA ARG A 66 2.99 -5.74 -13.39
C ARG A 66 4.17 -4.86 -13.04
N GLY A 67 5.24 -4.92 -13.83
CA GLY A 67 6.37 -4.01 -13.67
C GLY A 67 5.95 -2.57 -13.97
N VAL A 68 6.43 -1.63 -13.15
CA VAL A 68 6.22 -0.19 -13.31
C VAL A 68 7.52 0.58 -13.08
N ARG A 69 7.62 1.78 -13.68
CA ARG A 69 8.80 2.65 -13.50
C ARG A 69 8.85 3.35 -12.15
N PHE A 70 7.70 3.65 -11.56
CA PHE A 70 7.65 4.19 -10.20
C PHE A 70 8.17 3.16 -9.19
N ALA A 71 9.25 3.48 -8.49
CA ALA A 71 9.88 2.62 -7.50
C ALA A 71 9.84 3.27 -6.11
N PRO A 72 8.99 2.81 -5.20
CA PRO A 72 8.92 3.36 -3.84
C PRO A 72 10.14 3.00 -2.99
N GLY A 73 10.39 3.80 -1.95
CA GLY A 73 11.40 3.50 -0.91
C GLY A 73 12.85 3.41 -1.41
N GLY A 74 13.19 4.09 -2.52
CA GLY A 74 14.54 4.10 -3.08
C GLY A 74 14.93 2.82 -3.84
N ALA A 75 13.96 1.95 -4.15
CA ALA A 75 14.20 0.78 -4.97
C ALA A 75 14.55 1.15 -6.42
N SER A 76 15.16 0.22 -7.14
CA SER A 76 15.51 0.42 -8.56
C SER A 76 14.31 0.33 -9.50
N THR A 77 13.32 -0.52 -9.18
CA THR A 77 12.11 -0.72 -9.98
C THR A 77 10.89 -0.93 -9.08
N GLY A 78 9.68 -0.77 -9.64
CA GLY A 78 8.45 -1.06 -8.92
C GLY A 78 7.67 -2.21 -9.54
N VAL A 79 6.90 -2.88 -8.70
CA VAL A 79 5.95 -3.92 -9.10
C VAL A 79 4.61 -3.56 -8.52
N ALA A 80 3.61 -3.42 -9.39
CA ALA A 80 2.27 -3.03 -9.01
C ALA A 80 1.29 -4.20 -9.15
N VAL A 81 0.40 -4.34 -8.16
CA VAL A 81 -0.67 -5.34 -8.10
C VAL A 81 -2.00 -4.66 -7.81
N VAL A 82 -3.09 -5.27 -8.30
CA VAL A 82 -4.45 -4.81 -8.03
C VAL A 82 -5.03 -5.65 -6.90
N LEU A 83 -5.59 -4.98 -5.90
CA LEU A 83 -6.29 -5.59 -4.77
C LEU A 83 -7.79 -5.33 -4.96
N ALA A 84 -8.49 -6.32 -5.50
CA ALA A 84 -9.85 -6.17 -6.00
C ALA A 84 -10.92 -6.24 -4.89
N LYS A 85 -10.59 -6.92 -3.77
CA LYS A 85 -11.44 -7.04 -2.59
C LYS A 85 -10.62 -6.87 -1.32
N ARG A 86 -11.29 -6.55 -0.21
CA ARG A 86 -10.67 -6.45 1.12
C ARG A 86 -9.87 -7.70 1.50
N ALA A 87 -10.36 -8.90 1.18
CA ALA A 87 -9.64 -10.14 1.45
C ALA A 87 -8.30 -10.24 0.69
N ASP A 88 -8.17 -9.59 -0.47
CA ASP A 88 -6.88 -9.53 -1.18
C ASP A 88 -5.92 -8.61 -0.44
N LEU A 89 -6.41 -7.50 0.13
CA LEU A 89 -5.61 -6.60 0.96
C LEU A 89 -5.15 -7.28 2.26
N GLU A 90 -6.03 -7.99 2.96
CA GLU A 90 -5.67 -8.77 4.15
C GLU A 90 -4.58 -9.79 3.83
N ARG A 91 -4.78 -10.56 2.75
CA ARG A 91 -3.79 -11.54 2.29
C ARG A 91 -2.47 -10.88 1.90
N PHE A 92 -2.52 -9.78 1.15
CA PHE A 92 -1.33 -9.02 0.76
C PHE A 92 -0.56 -8.55 1.99
N LEU A 93 -1.25 -7.95 2.96
CA LEU A 93 -0.66 -7.45 4.21
C LEU A 93 -0.01 -8.58 5.03
N SER A 94 -0.64 -9.76 5.09
CA SER A 94 -0.09 -10.93 5.79
C SER A 94 1.14 -11.52 5.09
N GLU A 95 1.08 -11.74 3.77
CA GLU A 95 2.12 -12.45 3.01
C GLU A 95 3.38 -11.61 2.76
N GLY A 96 3.24 -10.28 2.64
CA GLY A 96 4.34 -9.39 2.26
C GLY A 96 5.08 -8.73 3.41
N ALA A 97 4.72 -8.99 4.67
CA ALA A 97 5.40 -8.41 5.84
C ALA A 97 6.91 -8.73 5.79
N PRO A 98 7.80 -7.73 5.93
CA PRO A 98 7.58 -6.41 6.53
C PRO A 98 7.06 -5.29 5.59
N HIS A 99 6.70 -5.53 4.34
CA HIS A 99 6.19 -4.49 3.41
C HIS A 99 7.09 -3.27 3.24
N GLU A 100 8.39 -3.44 3.49
CA GLU A 100 9.37 -2.39 3.27
C GLU A 100 9.27 -1.91 1.82
N ARG A 101 9.23 -0.58 1.64
CA ARG A 101 9.11 0.05 0.32
C ARG A 101 7.79 -0.28 -0.40
N THR A 102 6.68 -0.28 0.34
CA THR A 102 5.35 -0.45 -0.24
C THR A 102 4.55 0.83 -0.17
N VAL A 103 3.86 1.15 -1.28
CA VAL A 103 2.90 2.25 -1.36
C VAL A 103 1.55 1.70 -1.82
N LEU A 104 0.50 1.97 -1.04
CA LEU A 104 -0.88 1.72 -1.43
C LEU A 104 -1.43 2.97 -2.12
N LEU A 105 -2.20 2.77 -3.18
CA LEU A 105 -2.79 3.81 -4.00
C LEU A 105 -4.30 3.59 -4.08
N TRP A 106 -5.07 4.65 -3.89
CA TRP A 106 -6.51 4.65 -4.12
C TRP A 106 -6.81 5.37 -5.45
N PRO A 107 -7.00 4.64 -6.56
CA PRO A 107 -7.18 5.23 -7.89
C PRO A 107 -8.47 6.05 -7.99
N ARG A 108 -8.37 7.28 -8.51
CA ARG A 108 -9.52 8.18 -8.71
C ARG A 108 -10.45 7.74 -9.84
N ALA A 109 -9.88 7.30 -10.96
CA ALA A 109 -10.62 7.09 -12.20
C ALA A 109 -10.65 5.63 -12.67
N SER A 110 -9.48 5.02 -12.89
CA SER A 110 -9.38 3.64 -13.35
C SER A 110 -7.97 3.12 -13.10
N GLU A 111 -7.83 1.82 -12.85
CA GLU A 111 -6.53 1.17 -12.74
C GLU A 111 -5.64 1.46 -13.94
N VAL A 112 -6.17 1.35 -15.17
CA VAL A 112 -5.42 1.53 -16.43
C VAL A 112 -4.67 2.85 -16.45
N LYS A 113 -5.39 3.97 -16.20
CA LYS A 113 -4.78 5.32 -16.14
C LYS A 113 -3.73 5.44 -15.05
N THR A 114 -3.95 4.81 -13.89
CA THR A 114 -2.95 4.81 -12.82
C THR A 114 -1.70 4.02 -13.23
N PHE A 115 -1.85 2.85 -13.87
CA PHE A 115 -0.72 2.08 -14.41
C PHE A 115 0.06 2.83 -15.50
N GLU A 116 -0.63 3.54 -16.38
CA GLU A 116 0.00 4.41 -17.39
C GLU A 116 0.83 5.51 -16.70
N ALA A 117 0.26 6.19 -15.70
CA ALA A 117 0.95 7.25 -14.96
C ALA A 117 2.13 6.71 -14.11
N LEU A 118 2.01 5.51 -13.54
CA LEU A 118 3.11 4.82 -12.85
C LEU A 118 4.31 4.50 -13.77
N ASN A 119 4.08 4.48 -15.09
CA ASN A 119 5.11 4.32 -16.12
C ASN A 119 5.49 5.64 -16.82
N GLY A 120 4.85 6.74 -16.44
CA GLY A 120 5.04 8.07 -17.00
C GLY A 120 6.17 8.85 -16.33
N ALA A 121 6.01 10.17 -16.30
CA ALA A 121 6.93 11.08 -15.61
C ALA A 121 6.90 10.85 -14.09
N PRO A 122 8.00 11.14 -13.37
CA PRO A 122 8.02 11.10 -11.91
C PRO A 122 6.83 11.84 -11.31
N ASN A 123 6.19 11.23 -10.31
CA ASN A 123 5.04 11.78 -9.58
C ASN A 123 3.77 12.04 -10.41
N SER A 124 3.72 11.68 -11.70
CA SER A 124 2.51 11.86 -12.52
C SER A 124 1.32 11.03 -12.02
N TRP A 125 1.59 9.90 -11.37
CA TRP A 125 0.59 9.03 -10.73
C TRP A 125 -0.20 9.74 -9.62
N LEU A 126 0.36 10.76 -8.94
CA LEU A 126 -0.36 11.52 -7.90
C LEU A 126 -1.64 12.16 -8.45
N LYS A 127 -1.68 12.52 -9.74
CA LYS A 127 -2.87 13.10 -10.39
C LYS A 127 -3.95 12.07 -10.69
N THR A 128 -3.67 10.78 -10.49
CA THR A 128 -4.57 9.67 -10.82
C THR A 128 -5.16 8.99 -9.60
N VAL A 129 -4.83 9.47 -8.39
CA VAL A 129 -5.24 8.87 -7.12
C VAL A 129 -5.94 9.92 -6.25
N ASP A 130 -6.86 9.46 -5.40
CA ASP A 130 -7.48 10.30 -4.35
C ASP A 130 -6.71 10.22 -3.03
N GLY A 131 -5.83 9.23 -2.90
CA GLY A 131 -4.91 9.12 -1.79
C GLY A 131 -3.81 8.11 -2.05
N HIS A 132 -2.81 8.11 -1.17
CA HIS A 132 -1.81 7.07 -1.10
C HIS A 132 -1.34 6.84 0.32
N ALA A 133 -0.89 5.62 0.64
CA ALA A 133 -0.31 5.31 1.94
C ALA A 133 1.08 4.72 1.77
N THR A 134 2.03 5.22 2.57
CA THR A 134 3.36 4.64 2.66
C THR A 134 3.43 3.74 3.89
N ILE A 135 3.97 2.54 3.71
CA ILE A 135 4.14 1.58 4.81
C ILE A 135 5.55 1.74 5.39
N GLN A 136 5.62 1.96 6.69
CA GLN A 136 6.84 2.22 7.45
C GLN A 136 7.00 1.18 8.56
N ARG A 137 8.21 1.14 9.15
CA ARG A 137 8.55 0.28 10.30
C ARG A 137 8.08 -1.17 10.12
N GLY A 138 8.31 -1.71 8.93
CA GLY A 138 7.99 -3.09 8.63
C GLY A 138 6.49 -3.45 8.67
N GLY A 139 5.60 -2.49 8.45
CA GLY A 139 4.15 -2.72 8.49
C GLY A 139 3.48 -2.24 9.78
N GLU A 140 4.21 -1.65 10.71
CA GLU A 140 3.64 -1.14 11.96
C GLU A 140 3.02 0.26 11.83
N VAL A 141 3.49 1.06 10.86
CA VAL A 141 3.03 2.44 10.69
C VAL A 141 2.64 2.69 9.24
N TYR A 142 1.48 3.29 9.03
CA TYR A 142 0.97 3.69 7.73
C TYR A 142 0.77 5.20 7.73
N GLU A 143 1.55 5.89 6.91
CA GLU A 143 1.34 7.32 6.68
C GLU A 143 0.48 7.49 5.43
N VAL A 144 -0.76 7.95 5.65
CA VAL A 144 -1.83 7.98 4.67
C VAL A 144 -2.11 9.43 4.30
N TYR A 145 -2.02 9.72 3.02
CA TYR A 145 -2.19 11.05 2.45
C TYR A 145 -3.43 11.06 1.56
N SER A 146 -4.30 12.03 1.82
CA SER A 146 -5.39 12.41 0.93
C SER A 146 -4.84 13.38 -0.11
N VAL A 147 -5.08 13.11 -1.38
CA VAL A 147 -4.72 14.01 -2.50
C VAL A 147 -5.92 14.88 -2.89
N VAL A 148 -6.94 14.94 -2.05
CA VAL A 148 -8.13 15.78 -2.27
C VAL A 148 -7.74 17.26 -2.13
N GLY A 149 -7.45 17.85 -3.27
CA GLY A 149 -7.36 19.29 -3.56
C GLY A 149 -7.99 19.57 -4.92
#